data_AF-A0A0N1PIW8-F1
#
_entry.id   AF-A0A0N1PIW8-F1
#
_cell.length_a   1.000
_cell.length_b   1.000
_cell.length_c   1.000
_cell.angle_alpha   90.00
_cell.angle_beta   90.00
_cell.angle_gamma   90.00
#
_symmetry.space_group_name_H-M   'P 1'
#
loop_
_entity.id
_entity.type
_entity.pdbx_description
1 polymer ?
#
loop_
_entity_poly.entity_id
_entity_poly.type
_entity_poly.pdbx_seq_one_letter_code
_entity_poly.pdbx_strand_id
1 'polypeptide(L)'
;MKSVPGGHNLFVQDKEVASLIENLYSKLKLVLVRKDEQKSAALRAHLGRIDALLERRATRFLTGDTMCCFDCELMPRLQHIRVAGKYFVDFEIPVCILRPLSTS
;
A
#
# COMPACT_ATOMS: atom_id res chain seq x y z
N MET A 1 6.09 8.09 30.54
CA MET A 1 5.47 7.86 29.21
C MET A 1 4.03 8.35 29.30
N LYS A 2 3.61 9.28 28.43
CA LYS A 2 2.22 9.77 28.44
C LYS A 2 1.32 8.65 27.92
N SER A 3 0.27 8.33 28.66
CA SER A 3 -0.71 7.30 28.31
C SER A 3 -1.36 7.62 26.97
N VAL A 4 -1.24 6.72 26.00
CA VAL A 4 -1.94 6.83 24.72
C VAL A 4 -3.39 6.39 24.95
N PRO A 5 -4.40 7.24 24.68
CA PRO A 5 -5.80 6.81 24.76
C PRO A 5 -6.02 5.61 23.84
N GLY A 6 -6.48 4.48 24.39
CA GLY A 6 -6.67 3.21 23.64
C GLY A 6 -5.52 2.19 23.75
N GLY A 7 -4.44 2.49 24.47
CA GLY A 7 -3.42 1.51 24.86
C GLY A 7 -2.51 0.96 23.75
N HIS A 8 -2.71 1.38 22.49
CA HIS A 8 -1.91 0.95 21.35
C HIS A 8 -1.12 2.13 20.78
N ASN A 9 0.18 1.93 20.56
CA ASN A 9 1.02 2.94 19.93
C ASN A 9 0.80 2.94 18.41
N LEU A 10 0.09 3.96 17.91
CA LEU A 10 -0.16 4.12 16.47
C LEU A 10 1.13 4.40 15.68
N PHE A 11 2.11 5.07 16.29
CA PHE A 11 3.38 5.43 15.66
C PHE A 11 4.42 4.32 15.87
N VAL A 12 4.39 3.35 14.98
CA VAL A 12 5.34 2.22 14.96
C VAL A 12 6.62 2.64 14.24
N GLN A 13 7.77 2.23 14.76
CA GLN A 13 9.06 2.44 14.10
C GLN A 13 9.44 1.18 13.31
N ASP A 14 9.12 1.17 12.02
CA ASP A 14 9.49 0.09 11.10
C ASP A 14 10.15 0.69 9.85
N LYS A 15 11.49 0.59 9.79
CA LYS A 15 12.28 1.16 8.68
C LYS A 15 12.00 0.47 7.35
N GLU A 16 11.70 -0.83 7.38
CA GLU A 16 11.40 -1.59 6.16
C GLU A 16 10.08 -1.10 5.56
N VAL A 17 9.04 -1.01 6.38
CA VAL A 17 7.72 -0.52 5.93
C VAL A 17 7.82 0.93 5.47
N ALA A 18 8.51 1.78 6.24
CA ALA A 18 8.69 3.20 5.89
C ALA A 18 9.32 3.35 4.49
N SER A 19 10.44 2.68 4.22
CA SER A 19 11.09 2.73 2.90
C SER A 19 10.26 2.04 1.80
N LEU A 20 9.47 1.02 2.15
CA LEU A 20 8.64 0.31 1.18
C LEU A 20 7.48 1.17 0.67
N ILE A 21 6.77 1.89 1.55
CA ILE A 21 5.61 2.69 1.13
C ILE A 21 6.01 4.08 0.60
N GLU A 22 7.26 4.48 0.81
CA GLU A 22 7.82 5.72 0.28
C GLU A 22 7.69 5.79 -1.24
N ASN A 23 7.48 6.98 -1.79
CA ASN A 23 7.43 7.25 -3.23
C ASN A 23 6.30 6.56 -4.02
N LEU A 24 5.45 5.73 -3.40
CA LEU A 24 4.32 5.08 -4.08
C LEU A 24 3.40 6.10 -4.76
N TYR A 25 3.01 7.16 -4.04
CA TYR A 25 2.11 8.18 -4.58
C TYR A 25 2.75 8.99 -5.71
N SER A 26 4.07 9.21 -5.66
CA SER A 26 4.81 9.86 -6.75
C SER A 26 4.74 9.05 -8.04
N LYS A 27 4.81 7.71 -7.96
CA LYS A 27 4.62 6.82 -9.12
C LYS A 27 3.20 6.90 -9.69
N LEU A 28 2.18 6.94 -8.83
CA LEU A 28 0.80 7.17 -9.28
C LEU A 28 0.68 8.48 -10.06
N LYS A 29 1.20 9.60 -9.53
CA LYS A 29 1.17 10.90 -10.23
C LYS A 29 1.78 10.81 -11.63
N LEU A 30 2.93 10.13 -11.76
CA LEU A 30 3.61 9.96 -13.05
C LEU A 30 2.78 9.15 -14.06
N VAL A 31 2.06 8.13 -13.59
CA VAL A 31 1.13 7.32 -14.39
C VAL A 31 -0.08 8.16 -14.85
N LEU A 32 -0.61 9.03 -13.98
CA LEU A 32 -1.79 9.85 -14.28
C LEU A 32 -1.51 11.01 -15.25
N VAL A 33 -0.26 11.51 -15.36
CA VAL A 33 0.09 12.58 -16.30
C VAL A 33 -0.13 12.16 -17.75
N ARG A 34 0.25 10.92 -18.07
CA ARG A 34 0.06 10.31 -19.40
C ARG A 34 0.23 8.81 -19.26
N LYS A 35 -0.69 8.05 -19.87
CA LYS A 35 -0.59 6.59 -19.94
C LYS A 35 0.73 6.20 -20.61
N ASP A 36 1.51 5.44 -19.88
CA ASP A 36 2.87 5.02 -20.21
C ASP A 36 3.07 3.65 -19.59
N GLU A 37 3.37 2.64 -20.41
CA GLU A 37 3.50 1.26 -19.96
C GLU A 37 4.71 1.07 -19.05
N GLN A 38 5.80 1.80 -19.24
CA GLN A 38 6.98 1.73 -18.38
C GLN A 38 6.67 2.26 -16.97
N LYS A 39 5.96 3.39 -16.87
CA LYS A 39 5.51 3.95 -15.59
C LYS A 39 4.48 3.06 -14.91
N SER A 40 3.57 2.48 -15.69
CA SER A 40 2.56 1.53 -15.20
C SER A 40 3.22 0.26 -14.67
N ALA A 41 4.20 -0.29 -15.39
CA ALA A 41 4.99 -1.44 -14.94
C ALA A 41 5.77 -1.12 -13.65
N ALA A 42 6.35 0.09 -13.54
CA ALA A 42 7.04 0.52 -12.32
C ALA A 42 6.09 0.64 -11.11
N LEU A 43 4.85 1.11 -11.32
CA LEU A 43 3.83 1.14 -10.27
C LEU A 43 3.40 -0.28 -9.87
N ARG A 44 3.16 -1.18 -10.85
CA ARG A 44 2.82 -2.59 -10.59
C ARG A 44 3.93 -3.30 -9.83
N ALA A 45 5.19 -3.12 -10.23
CA ALA A 45 6.34 -3.69 -9.53
C ALA A 45 6.43 -3.19 -8.08
N HIS A 46 6.10 -1.92 -7.84
CA HIS A 46 6.04 -1.39 -6.47
C HIS A 46 4.94 -2.04 -5.65
N LEU A 47 3.72 -2.15 -6.21
CA LEU A 47 2.60 -2.84 -5.57
C LEU A 47 2.93 -4.30 -5.27
N GLY A 48 3.63 -5.01 -6.17
CA GLY A 48 4.07 -6.39 -5.95
C GLY A 48 5.05 -6.54 -4.79
N ARG A 49 5.88 -5.52 -4.50
CA ARG A 49 6.74 -5.55 -3.29
C ARG A 49 5.94 -5.38 -2.00
N ILE A 50 4.86 -4.59 -2.04
CA ILE A 50 3.94 -4.43 -0.90
C ILE A 50 3.19 -5.74 -0.66
N ASP A 51 2.70 -6.37 -1.73
CA ASP A 51 2.06 -7.69 -1.69
C ASP A 51 2.98 -8.75 -1.08
N ALA A 52 4.23 -8.85 -1.58
CA ALA A 52 5.22 -9.79 -1.05
C ALA A 52 5.55 -9.54 0.44
N LEU A 53 5.52 -8.28 0.90
CA LEU A 53 5.68 -7.98 2.33
C LEU A 53 4.52 -8.53 3.15
N LEU A 54 3.28 -8.27 2.71
CA LEU A 54 2.07 -8.73 3.40
C LEU A 54 2.00 -10.25 3.43
N GLU A 55 2.33 -10.92 2.32
CA GLU A 55 2.42 -12.38 2.25
C GLU A 55 3.49 -12.92 3.21
N ARG A 56 4.68 -12.33 3.22
CA ARG A 56 5.77 -12.75 4.11
C ARG A 56 5.46 -12.53 5.60
N ARG A 57 4.77 -11.45 5.94
CA ARG A 57 4.42 -11.13 7.34
C ARG A 57 3.21 -11.93 7.83
N ALA A 58 2.33 -12.35 6.92
CA ALA A 58 1.09 -13.08 7.24
C ALA A 58 0.24 -12.38 8.32
N THR A 59 0.20 -11.05 8.28
CA THR A 59 -0.53 -10.18 9.22
C THR A 59 -1.65 -9.44 8.53
N ARG A 60 -2.65 -8.99 9.29
CA ARG A 60 -3.77 -8.21 8.74
C ARG A 60 -3.35 -6.85 8.16
N PHE A 61 -2.40 -6.17 8.80
CA PHE A 61 -1.90 -4.85 8.43
C PHE A 61 -0.38 -4.88 8.24
N LEU A 62 0.23 -3.75 7.85
CA LEU A 62 1.65 -3.68 7.48
C LEU A 62 2.62 -4.13 8.60
N THR A 63 2.27 -3.89 9.86
CA THR A 63 3.15 -4.16 11.01
C THR A 63 2.56 -5.13 12.04
N GLY A 64 1.43 -5.79 11.74
CA GLY A 64 0.73 -6.66 12.69
C GLY A 64 -0.78 -6.68 12.47
N ASP A 65 -1.53 -7.03 13.52
CA ASP A 65 -2.99 -7.16 13.45
C ASP A 65 -3.76 -5.91 13.90
N THR A 66 -3.04 -4.89 14.35
CA THR A 66 -3.57 -3.56 14.68
C THR A 66 -3.03 -2.54 13.70
N MET A 67 -3.91 -1.63 13.25
CA MET A 67 -3.57 -0.54 12.34
C MET A 67 -2.50 0.38 12.95
N CYS A 68 -1.55 0.83 12.13
CA CYS A 68 -0.51 1.79 12.50
C CYS A 68 -0.47 3.01 11.56
N CYS A 69 0.44 3.95 11.83
CA CYS A 69 0.65 5.15 11.01
C CYS A 69 0.90 4.85 9.53
N PHE A 70 1.57 3.74 9.21
CA PHE A 70 1.87 3.36 7.83
C PHE A 70 0.61 2.92 7.07
N ASP A 71 -0.32 2.25 7.74
CA ASP A 71 -1.59 1.81 7.13
C ASP A 71 -2.47 3.01 6.79
N CYS A 72 -2.54 3.98 7.72
CA CYS A 72 -3.27 5.23 7.52
C CYS A 72 -2.71 6.06 6.36
N GLU A 73 -1.42 5.89 6.04
CA GLU A 73 -0.77 6.53 4.92
C GLU A 73 -0.95 5.75 3.61
N LEU A 74 -0.83 4.42 3.65
CA LEU A 74 -0.88 3.56 2.49
C LEU A 74 -2.30 3.38 1.94
N MET A 75 -3.29 3.12 2.80
CA MET A 75 -4.65 2.78 2.36
C MET A 75 -5.32 3.88 1.51
N PRO A 76 -5.25 5.18 1.87
CA PRO A 76 -5.78 6.24 1.02
C PRO A 76 -5.10 6.27 -0.36
N ARG A 77 -3.79 6.01 -0.42
CA ARG A 77 -3.03 5.97 -1.68
C ARG A 77 -3.45 4.79 -2.54
N LEU A 78 -3.61 3.61 -1.96
CA LEU A 78 -4.12 2.43 -2.67
C LEU A 78 -5.51 2.70 -3.24
N GLN A 79 -6.37 3.36 -2.47
CA GLN A 79 -7.71 3.73 -2.95
C GLN A 79 -7.65 4.73 -4.11
N HIS A 80 -6.76 5.73 -4.05
CA HIS A 80 -6.51 6.63 -5.19
C HIS A 80 -5.98 5.87 -6.42
N ILE A 81 -5.07 4.92 -6.24
CA ILE A 81 -4.58 4.08 -7.35
C ILE A 81 -5.73 3.32 -8.00
N ARG A 82 -6.61 2.68 -7.21
CA ARG A 82 -7.76 1.93 -7.73
C ARG A 82 -8.74 2.81 -8.51
N VAL A 83 -9.11 3.96 -7.95
CA VAL A 83 -10.15 4.81 -8.54
C VAL A 83 -9.59 5.65 -9.69
N ALA A 84 -8.54 6.43 -9.44
CA ALA A 84 -7.99 7.34 -10.44
C ALA A 84 -7.21 6.58 -11.53
N GLY A 85 -6.48 5.52 -11.17
CA GLY A 85 -5.77 4.69 -12.14
C GLY A 85 -6.73 4.10 -13.17
N LYS A 86 -7.84 3.51 -12.71
CA LYS A 86 -8.87 2.97 -13.60
C LYS A 86 -9.53 4.06 -14.45
N TYR A 87 -9.96 5.16 -13.82
CA TYR A 87 -10.72 6.20 -14.51
C TYR A 87 -9.91 6.95 -15.57
N PHE A 88 -8.67 7.37 -15.27
CA PHE A 88 -7.91 8.27 -16.15
C PHE A 88 -7.02 7.55 -17.17
N VAL A 89 -6.53 6.35 -16.84
CA VAL A 89 -5.53 5.66 -17.67
C VAL A 89 -5.78 4.15 -17.82
N ASP A 90 -6.94 3.67 -17.39
CA ASP A 90 -7.31 2.25 -17.46
C ASP A 90 -6.24 1.34 -16.82
N PHE A 91 -5.72 1.79 -15.68
CA PHE A 91 -4.78 1.03 -14.85
C PHE A 91 -5.56 0.28 -13.77
N GLU A 92 -5.40 -1.04 -13.71
CA GLU A 92 -5.98 -1.87 -12.65
C GLU A 92 -4.88 -2.48 -11.77
N ILE A 93 -5.18 -2.60 -10.47
CA ILE A 93 -4.35 -3.37 -9.54
C ILE A 93 -4.62 -4.86 -9.83
N PRO A 94 -3.59 -5.69 -10.11
CA PRO A 94 -3.77 -7.11 -10.38
C PRO A 94 -4.54 -7.82 -9.26
N VAL A 95 -5.53 -8.63 -9.64
CA VAL A 95 -6.41 -9.34 -8.69
C VAL A 95 -5.66 -10.37 -7.85
N CYS A 96 -4.52 -10.88 -8.35
CA CYS A 96 -3.63 -11.76 -7.61
C CYS A 96 -3.06 -11.11 -6.33
N ILE A 97 -2.96 -9.77 -6.29
CA ILE A 97 -2.52 -8.95 -5.15
C ILE A 97 -3.68 -8.64 -4.18
N LEU A 98 -4.93 -8.91 -4.59
CA LEU A 98 -6.14 -8.63 -3.81
C LEU A 98 -6.80 -9.91 -3.32
N ARG A 99 -6.01 -10.93 -2.92
CA ARG A 99 -6.61 -12.18 -2.41
C ARG A 99 -7.53 -11.85 -1.23
N PRO A 100 -8.78 -12.35 -1.25
CA PRO A 100 -9.61 -12.30 -0.06
C PRO A 100 -8.89 -13.07 1.04
N LEU A 101 -8.86 -12.49 2.25
CA LEU A 101 -8.69 -13.24 3.49
C LEU A 101 -9.83 -14.26 3.56
N SER A 102 -9.74 -15.36 2.83
CA SER A 102 -10.65 -16.48 2.93
C SER A 102 -9.83 -17.76 3.13
N THR A 103 -10.21 -18.44 4.20
CA THR A 103 -9.92 -19.82 4.59
C THR A 103 -8.58 -20.09 5.26
N SER A 104 -8.52 -19.77 6.55
CA SER A 104 -8.22 -20.76 7.59
C SER A 104 -9.24 -20.62 8.71
#